data_AF-C0PJ76-F1
#
_entry.id   AF-C0PJ76-F1
#
_cell.length_a   1.000
_cell.length_b   1.000
_cell.length_c   1.000
_cell.angle_alpha   90.00
_cell.angle_beta   90.00
_cell.angle_gamma   90.00
#
_symmetry.space_group_name_H-M   'P 1'
#
loop_
_entity.id
_entity.type
_entity.pdbx_description
1 polymer ?
#
loop_
_entity_poly.entity_id
_entity_poly.type
_entity_poly.pdbx_seq_one_letter_code
_entity_poly.pdbx_strand_id
1 'polypeptide(L)'
;MGFIKPIASIKRISVSVMLAPDLPLCAIGDEKRLMQTILNISGNAVKFTKEGHITLVASIMKADSLREFRTPEFHPTASDEHFYLKVQVKDTGCGVSPQDLPHVFTKFAHPQSGGNRGVNGSGLGLAICKRFVSLMGGHIWIDNEGTGRGCTATFVIKLGVCDNTNTYQQQLIMKCI
;
A
#
# COMPACT_ATOMS: atom_id res chain seq x y z
N MET A 1 -5.90 -8.98 -6.92
CA MET A 1 -6.82 -8.80 -5.76
C MET A 1 -7.74 -9.99 -5.45
N GLY A 2 -7.75 -11.07 -6.25
CA GLY A 2 -8.65 -12.22 -6.05
C GLY A 2 -8.53 -12.96 -4.71
N PHE A 3 -7.40 -12.82 -4.01
CA PHE A 3 -7.14 -13.53 -2.75
C PHE A 3 -7.78 -12.91 -1.50
N ILE A 4 -8.15 -11.62 -1.52
CA ILE A 4 -8.70 -10.93 -0.35
C ILE A 4 -10.23 -10.87 -0.38
N LYS A 5 -10.82 -10.87 -1.57
CA LYS A 5 -12.28 -10.83 -1.78
C LYS A 5 -13.04 -11.94 -1.02
N PRO A 6 -12.58 -13.21 -0.97
CA PRO A 6 -13.29 -14.25 -0.24
C PRO A 6 -13.36 -13.97 1.27
N ILE A 7 -12.24 -13.54 1.88
CA ILE A 7 -12.15 -13.27 3.32
C ILE A 7 -12.95 -12.01 3.69
N ALA A 8 -12.90 -10.97 2.85
CA ALA A 8 -13.69 -9.75 3.04
C ALA A 8 -15.20 -10.01 2.94
N SER A 9 -15.63 -10.86 2.01
CA SER A 9 -17.05 -11.21 1.82
C SER A 9 -17.62 -11.94 3.04
N ILE A 10 -16.86 -12.84 3.66
CA ILE A 10 -17.25 -13.52 4.91
C ILE A 10 -17.47 -12.51 6.05
N LYS A 11 -16.69 -11.42 6.08
CA LYS A 11 -16.79 -10.36 7.09
C LYS A 11 -17.77 -9.22 6.73
N ARG A 12 -18.55 -9.34 5.64
CA ARG A 12 -19.41 -8.24 5.12
C ARG A 12 -18.64 -6.94 4.86
N ILE A 13 -17.36 -7.05 4.47
CA ILE A 13 -16.52 -5.91 4.11
C ILE A 13 -16.58 -5.73 2.60
N SER A 14 -16.97 -4.55 2.15
CA SER A 14 -16.91 -4.20 0.73
C SER A 14 -15.49 -3.83 0.33
N VAL A 15 -14.98 -4.38 -0.78
CA VAL A 15 -13.64 -4.07 -1.29
C VAL A 15 -13.75 -3.44 -2.67
N SER A 16 -13.21 -2.23 -2.81
CA SER A 16 -13.15 -1.52 -4.09
C SER A 16 -11.70 -1.25 -4.49
N VAL A 17 -11.48 -1.15 -5.80
CA VAL A 17 -10.19 -0.80 -6.40
C VAL A 17 -10.42 0.35 -7.37
N MET A 18 -9.64 1.41 -7.22
CA MET A 18 -9.65 2.57 -8.10
C MET A 18 -8.25 2.77 -8.66
N LEU A 19 -8.14 2.74 -9.98
CA LEU A 19 -6.91 3.04 -10.70
C LEU A 19 -7.07 4.41 -11.35
N ALA A 20 -6.09 5.28 -11.18
CA ALA A 20 -6.08 6.56 -11.88
C ALA A 20 -5.98 6.33 -13.39
N PRO A 21 -6.66 7.16 -14.21
CA PRO A 21 -6.74 6.95 -15.66
C PRO A 21 -5.39 7.14 -16.37
N ASP A 22 -4.46 7.85 -15.75
CA ASP A 22 -3.11 8.11 -16.23
C ASP A 22 -2.09 7.03 -15.79
N LEU A 23 -2.53 6.00 -15.08
CA LEU A 23 -1.64 4.95 -14.59
C LEU A 23 -1.15 4.08 -15.77
N PRO A 24 0.18 3.87 -15.94
CA PRO A 24 0.70 3.08 -17.05
C PRO A 24 0.28 1.61 -16.94
N LEU A 25 0.01 0.97 -18.10
CA LEU A 25 -0.35 -0.45 -18.15
C LEU A 25 0.80 -1.39 -17.80
N CYS A 26 2.05 -0.95 -18.01
CA CYS A 26 3.25 -1.66 -17.62
C CYS A 26 4.28 -0.70 -16.99
N ALA A 27 5.13 -1.26 -16.14
CA ALA A 27 6.21 -0.55 -15.49
C ALA A 27 7.34 -1.53 -15.14
N ILE A 28 8.56 -1.03 -14.99
CA ILE A 28 9.73 -1.83 -14.66
C ILE A 28 10.00 -1.71 -13.15
N GLY A 29 10.01 -2.86 -12.45
CA GLY A 29 10.26 -2.91 -11.01
C GLY A 29 10.14 -4.33 -10.44
N ASP A 30 10.16 -4.45 -9.11
CA ASP A 30 10.01 -5.74 -8.42
C ASP A 30 8.52 -6.05 -8.14
N GLU A 31 7.88 -6.73 -9.09
CA GLU A 31 6.47 -7.15 -9.01
C GLU A 31 6.16 -7.94 -7.74
N LYS A 32 7.03 -8.87 -7.35
CA LYS A 32 6.79 -9.75 -6.20
C LYS A 32 6.78 -8.96 -4.90
N ARG A 33 7.69 -8.00 -4.74
CA ARG A 33 7.75 -7.14 -3.54
C ARG A 33 6.62 -6.12 -3.51
N LEU A 34 6.23 -5.57 -4.67
CA LEU A 34 5.04 -4.72 -4.77
C LEU A 34 3.77 -5.48 -4.36
N MET A 35 3.53 -6.66 -4.95
CA MET A 35 2.35 -7.47 -4.64
C MET A 35 2.33 -7.88 -3.16
N GLN A 36 3.46 -8.32 -2.62
CA GLN A 36 3.58 -8.68 -1.20
C GLN A 36 3.25 -7.49 -0.28
N THR A 37 3.67 -6.29 -0.65
CA THR A 37 3.39 -5.06 0.10
C THR A 37 1.90 -4.73 0.07
N ILE A 38 1.29 -4.76 -1.11
CA ILE A 38 -0.16 -4.52 -1.29
C ILE A 38 -0.98 -5.54 -0.50
N LEU A 39 -0.65 -6.83 -0.60
CA LEU A 39 -1.37 -7.90 0.08
C LEU A 39 -1.25 -7.80 1.60
N ASN A 40 -0.07 -7.46 2.12
CA ASN A 40 0.11 -7.32 3.56
C ASN A 40 -0.67 -6.13 4.13
N ILE A 41 -0.62 -4.97 3.46
CA ILE A 41 -1.37 -3.79 3.89
C ILE A 41 -2.88 -4.05 3.79
N SER A 42 -3.35 -4.60 2.68
CA SER A 42 -4.76 -4.93 2.48
C SER A 42 -5.25 -6.02 3.44
N GLY A 43 -4.40 -6.99 3.76
CA GLY A 43 -4.68 -8.01 4.76
C GLY A 43 -4.85 -7.42 6.15
N ASN A 44 -4.02 -6.44 6.52
CA ASN A 44 -4.19 -5.68 7.76
C ASN A 44 -5.51 -4.90 7.77
N ALA A 45 -5.86 -4.22 6.68
CA ALA A 45 -7.14 -3.51 6.57
C ALA A 45 -8.34 -4.45 6.80
N VAL A 46 -8.37 -5.64 6.17
CA VAL A 46 -9.42 -6.66 6.39
C VAL A 46 -9.38 -7.26 7.80
N LYS A 47 -8.18 -7.39 8.37
CA LYS A 47 -7.99 -7.90 9.73
C LYS A 47 -8.63 -6.96 10.76
N PHE A 48 -8.43 -5.65 10.63
CA PHE A 48 -8.82 -4.63 11.61
C PHE A 48 -10.15 -3.93 11.31
N THR A 49 -10.75 -4.19 10.14
CA THR A 49 -12.12 -3.79 9.82
C THR A 49 -13.08 -4.92 10.21
N LYS A 50 -14.06 -4.62 11.07
CA LYS A 50 -15.11 -5.59 11.43
C LYS A 50 -16.25 -5.59 10.40
N GLU A 51 -16.67 -4.40 10.01
CA GLU A 51 -17.70 -4.12 9.00
C GLU A 51 -17.34 -2.79 8.30
N GLY A 52 -17.92 -2.55 7.12
CA GLY A 52 -17.69 -1.33 6.34
C GLY A 52 -16.97 -1.62 5.03
N HIS A 53 -15.99 -0.80 4.68
CA HIS A 53 -15.35 -0.89 3.37
C HIS A 53 -13.83 -0.63 3.40
N ILE A 54 -13.17 -1.22 2.42
CA ILE A 54 -11.76 -1.03 2.14
C ILE A 54 -11.64 -0.59 0.68
N THR A 55 -10.83 0.44 0.46
CA THR A 55 -10.61 1.03 -0.86
C THR A 55 -9.12 1.04 -1.15
N LEU A 56 -8.72 0.36 -2.22
CA LEU A 56 -7.37 0.48 -2.76
C LEU A 56 -7.36 1.50 -3.89
N VAL A 57 -6.48 2.49 -3.80
CA VAL A 57 -6.27 3.51 -4.84
C VAL A 57 -4.84 3.42 -5.34
N ALA A 58 -4.65 3.33 -6.65
CA ALA A 58 -3.34 3.43 -7.29
C ALA A 58 -3.30 4.61 -8.26
N SER A 59 -2.25 5.42 -8.19
CA SER A 59 -2.10 6.65 -8.97
C SER A 59 -0.62 6.99 -9.16
N ILE A 60 -0.29 7.80 -10.16
CA ILE A 60 1.03 8.43 -10.24
C ILE A 60 1.10 9.58 -9.24
N MET A 61 2.20 9.69 -8.50
CA MET A 61 2.47 10.85 -7.67
C MET A 61 2.81 12.07 -8.55
N LYS A 62 2.04 13.14 -8.42
CA LYS A 62 2.20 14.35 -9.24
C LYS A 62 3.54 15.05 -8.95
N ALA A 63 4.10 15.69 -9.98
CA ALA A 63 5.40 16.36 -9.91
C ALA A 63 5.51 17.40 -8.79
N ASP A 64 4.46 18.19 -8.54
CA ASP A 64 4.45 19.20 -7.47
C ASP A 64 4.55 18.53 -6.09
N SER A 65 3.82 17.44 -5.88
CA SER A 65 3.86 16.66 -4.64
C SER A 65 5.21 15.99 -4.39
N LEU A 66 5.99 15.68 -5.43
CA LEU A 66 7.37 15.16 -5.27
C LEU A 66 8.26 16.22 -4.62
N ARG A 67 8.10 17.50 -4.99
CA ARG A 67 8.96 18.59 -4.49
C ARG A 67 8.70 18.93 -3.02
N GLU A 68 7.48 18.69 -2.56
CA GLU A 68 7.04 18.94 -1.17
C GLU A 68 7.44 17.81 -0.22
N PHE A 69 7.65 16.59 -0.71
CA PHE A 69 8.04 15.45 0.10
C PHE A 69 9.51 15.60 0.57
N ARG A 70 9.68 16.14 1.78
CA ARG A 70 11.00 16.34 2.42
C ARG A 70 11.06 15.58 3.73
N THR A 71 11.18 14.26 3.64
CA THR A 71 11.57 13.45 4.79
C THR A 71 13.03 13.03 4.62
N PRO A 72 13.83 12.94 5.69
CA PRO A 72 15.24 12.52 5.59
C PRO A 72 15.43 11.13 4.95
N GLU A 73 14.38 10.30 4.96
CA GLU A 73 14.40 8.93 4.46
C GLU A 73 13.98 8.82 2.98
N PHE A 74 13.39 9.87 2.38
CA PHE A 74 12.85 9.81 1.02
C PHE A 74 12.92 11.15 0.28
N HIS A 75 13.72 11.16 -0.79
CA HIS A 75 14.01 12.31 -1.62
C HIS A 75 13.66 11.97 -3.07
N PRO A 76 12.39 12.16 -3.50
CA PRO A 76 12.01 11.83 -4.86
C PRO A 76 12.65 12.77 -5.87
N THR A 77 13.12 12.21 -6.98
CA THR A 77 13.72 12.97 -8.09
C THR A 77 12.82 12.86 -9.31
N ALA A 78 12.48 13.97 -9.96
CA ALA A 78 11.78 13.93 -11.24
C ALA A 78 12.70 13.41 -12.36
N SER A 79 12.18 12.56 -13.25
CA SER A 79 12.87 12.05 -14.44
C SER A 79 11.83 11.57 -15.44
N ASP A 80 12.22 11.50 -16.71
CA ASP A 80 11.41 10.88 -17.77
C ASP A 80 11.58 9.35 -17.80
N GLU A 81 12.63 8.82 -17.18
CA GLU A 81 12.91 7.37 -17.15
C GLU A 81 12.12 6.61 -16.08
N HIS A 82 11.54 7.31 -15.11
CA HIS A 82 10.84 6.70 -13.99
C HIS A 82 9.69 7.57 -13.49
N PHE A 83 8.74 6.94 -12.83
CA PHE A 83 7.66 7.60 -12.12
C PHE A 83 7.51 7.03 -10.72
N TYR A 84 6.74 7.71 -9.89
CA TYR A 84 6.41 7.23 -8.53
C TYR A 84 4.98 6.73 -8.50
N LEU A 85 4.82 5.42 -8.29
CA LEU A 85 3.52 4.81 -8.03
C LEU A 85 3.14 5.09 -6.58
N LYS A 86 2.02 5.78 -6.38
CA LYS A 86 1.37 5.93 -5.08
C LYS A 86 0.24 4.93 -4.95
N VAL A 87 0.30 4.11 -3.91
CA VAL A 87 -0.78 3.18 -3.53
C VAL A 87 -1.31 3.55 -2.16
N GLN A 88 -2.62 3.66 -2.04
CA GLN A 88 -3.33 3.96 -0.81
C GLN A 88 -4.30 2.83 -0.51
N VAL A 89 -4.29 2.33 0.73
CA VAL A 89 -5.30 1.40 1.24
C VAL A 89 -6.02 2.09 2.37
N LYS A 90 -7.26 2.50 2.11
CA LYS A 90 -8.14 3.15 3.07
C LYS A 90 -9.10 2.12 3.65
N ASP A 91 -9.23 2.08 4.96
CA ASP A 91 -10.19 1.25 5.68
C ASP A 91 -11.08 2.08 6.61
N THR A 92 -12.20 1.50 7.05
CA THR A 92 -13.12 2.07 8.04
C THR A 92 -13.08 1.33 9.37
N GLY A 93 -11.94 0.70 9.68
CA GLY A 93 -11.76 -0.13 10.86
C GLY A 93 -11.55 0.66 12.14
N CYS A 94 -10.94 0.01 13.13
CA CYS A 94 -10.72 0.61 14.45
C CYS A 94 -9.72 1.78 14.46
N GLY A 95 -9.06 2.08 13.34
CA GLY A 95 -7.95 3.02 13.27
C GLY A 95 -6.74 2.54 14.08
N VAL A 96 -5.77 3.44 14.24
CA VAL A 96 -4.54 3.21 15.02
C VAL A 96 -4.56 4.13 16.24
N SER A 97 -4.17 3.65 17.42
CA SER A 97 -4.06 4.54 18.58
C SER A 97 -2.89 5.52 18.40
N PRO A 98 -2.95 6.76 18.92
CA PRO A 98 -1.82 7.70 18.84
C PRO A 98 -0.53 7.15 19.47
N GLN A 99 -0.65 6.26 20.45
CA GLN A 99 0.47 5.62 21.15
C GLN A 99 1.12 4.53 20.29
N ASP A 100 0.33 3.81 19.48
CA ASP A 100 0.83 2.75 18.62
C ASP A 100 1.37 3.29 17.27
N LEU A 101 0.89 4.46 16.82
CA LEU A 101 1.23 5.05 15.52
C LEU A 101 2.75 5.16 15.26
N PRO A 102 3.59 5.62 16.22
CA PRO A 102 5.05 5.66 16.03
C PRO A 102 5.69 4.27 15.88
N HIS A 103 5.00 3.21 16.29
CA HIS A 103 5.53 1.86 16.37
C HIS A 103 4.98 0.91 15.30
N VAL A 104 4.01 1.32 14.48
CA VAL A 104 3.36 0.42 13.49
C VAL A 104 4.31 -0.23 12.48
N PHE A 105 5.47 0.39 12.23
CA PHE A 105 6.50 -0.16 11.33
C PHE A 105 7.67 -0.84 12.05
N THR A 106 7.62 -0.98 13.39
CA THR A 106 8.63 -1.73 14.14
C THR A 106 8.31 -3.22 14.13
N LYS A 107 9.34 -4.07 14.18
CA LYS A 107 9.16 -5.52 14.22
C LYS A 107 8.50 -5.92 15.52
N PHE A 108 7.54 -6.84 15.46
CA PHE A 108 6.82 -7.37 16.62
C PHE A 108 5.98 -6.32 17.35
N ALA A 109 5.65 -5.20 16.70
CA ALA A 109 4.72 -4.23 17.23
C ALA A 109 3.33 -4.89 17.39
N HIS A 110 2.81 -4.85 18.61
CA HIS A 110 1.45 -5.24 18.94
C HIS A 110 0.76 -4.04 19.61
N PRO A 111 -0.51 -3.75 19.27
CA PRO A 111 -1.25 -2.66 19.89
C PRO A 111 -1.27 -2.83 21.41
N GLN A 112 -0.85 -1.80 22.16
CA GLN A 112 -0.79 -1.86 23.62
C GLN A 112 -2.17 -1.66 24.27
N SER A 113 -3.09 -0.99 23.58
CA SER A 113 -4.44 -0.70 24.10
C SER A 113 -5.41 -1.88 23.90
N GLY A 114 -5.96 -2.39 25.00
CA GLY A 114 -6.69 -3.66 25.13
C GLY A 114 -8.08 -3.77 24.49
N GLY A 115 -8.29 -3.28 23.26
CA GLY A 115 -9.55 -3.44 22.53
C GLY A 115 -9.63 -4.67 21.62
N ASN A 116 -8.51 -5.33 21.34
CA ASN A 116 -8.41 -6.35 20.29
C ASN A 116 -7.71 -7.65 20.75
N ARG A 117 -8.06 -8.13 21.96
CA ARG A 117 -7.50 -9.34 22.63
C ARG A 117 -7.59 -10.66 21.85
N GLY A 118 -8.02 -10.67 20.59
CA GLY A 118 -8.16 -11.89 19.78
C GLY A 118 -7.43 -11.87 18.43
N VAL A 119 -6.78 -10.77 18.03
CA VAL A 119 -6.32 -10.64 16.63
C VAL A 119 -4.81 -10.88 16.49
N ASN A 120 -4.41 -12.14 16.70
CA ASN A 120 -3.01 -12.57 16.60
C ASN A 120 -2.43 -12.32 15.18
N GLY A 121 -1.24 -11.76 15.13
CA GLY A 121 -0.39 -11.69 13.93
C GLY A 121 1.04 -11.42 14.37
N SER A 122 2.04 -11.84 13.59
CA SER A 122 3.45 -11.80 14.01
C SER A 122 4.03 -10.40 14.26
N GLY A 123 3.30 -9.33 13.98
CA GLY A 123 3.79 -7.95 14.05
C GLY A 123 4.93 -7.65 13.06
N LEU A 124 5.18 -8.53 12.08
CA LEU A 124 6.27 -8.38 11.11
C LEU A 124 5.83 -7.72 9.80
N GLY A 125 4.55 -7.81 9.45
CA GLY A 125 4.04 -7.45 8.14
C GLY A 125 4.43 -6.02 7.71
N LEU A 126 4.05 -5.02 8.51
CA LEU A 126 4.32 -3.62 8.17
C LEU A 126 5.82 -3.28 8.23
N ALA A 127 6.59 -3.87 9.14
CA ALA A 127 8.04 -3.71 9.16
C ALA A 127 8.71 -4.25 7.88
N ILE A 128 8.23 -5.38 7.35
CA ILE A 128 8.67 -5.94 6.07
C ILE A 128 8.26 -5.02 4.91
N CYS A 129 7.03 -4.47 4.92
CA CYS A 129 6.60 -3.47 3.95
C CYS A 129 7.51 -2.24 3.94
N LYS A 130 7.85 -1.68 5.11
CA LYS A 130 8.78 -0.54 5.21
C LYS A 130 10.11 -0.87 4.52
N ARG A 131 10.68 -2.05 4.79
CA ARG A 131 11.93 -2.49 4.14
C ARG A 131 11.79 -2.59 2.61
N PHE A 132 10.74 -3.23 2.11
CA PHE A 132 10.55 -3.40 0.65
C PHE A 132 10.33 -2.06 -0.05
N VAL A 133 9.51 -1.18 0.54
CA VAL A 133 9.25 0.15 0.00
C VAL A 133 10.54 0.98 -0.06
N SER A 134 11.35 0.96 1.00
CA SER A 134 12.65 1.64 0.98
C SER A 134 13.61 1.07 -0.07
N LEU A 135 13.67 -0.27 -0.24
CA LEU A 135 14.49 -0.90 -1.28
C LEU A 135 14.03 -0.56 -2.71
N MET A 136 12.74 -0.29 -2.89
CA MET A 136 12.17 0.20 -4.16
C MET A 136 12.27 1.73 -4.28
N GLY A 137 13.15 2.37 -3.51
CA GLY A 137 13.40 3.82 -3.58
C GLY A 137 12.18 4.65 -3.20
N GLY A 138 11.39 4.17 -2.24
CA GLY A 138 10.09 4.70 -1.88
C GLY A 138 9.93 5.07 -0.40
N HIS A 139 8.70 5.42 -0.02
CA HIS A 139 8.33 5.77 1.36
C HIS A 139 6.94 5.21 1.72
N ILE A 140 6.72 4.86 2.98
CA ILE A 140 5.44 4.34 3.50
C ILE A 140 5.07 5.04 4.80
N TRP A 141 3.80 5.39 4.96
CA TRP A 141 3.26 6.05 6.14
C TRP A 141 1.78 5.66 6.35
N ILE A 142 1.23 6.07 7.49
CA ILE A 142 -0.19 5.90 7.81
C ILE A 142 -0.77 7.24 8.20
N ASP A 143 -1.81 7.66 7.48
CA ASP A 143 -2.68 8.76 7.86
C ASP A 143 -3.83 8.21 8.70
N ASN A 144 -3.95 8.70 9.93
CA ASN A 144 -4.92 8.20 10.91
C ASN A 144 -5.77 9.36 11.42
N GLU A 145 -7.07 9.31 11.17
CA GLU A 145 -8.00 10.33 11.65
C GLU A 145 -8.38 10.14 13.12
N GLY A 146 -7.93 9.06 13.77
CA GLY A 146 -8.18 8.75 15.18
C GLY A 146 -8.91 7.41 15.37
N THR A 147 -8.94 6.94 16.63
CA THR A 147 -9.53 5.64 16.97
C THR A 147 -11.00 5.57 16.54
N GLY A 148 -11.37 4.50 15.85
CA GLY A 148 -12.73 4.23 15.36
C GLY A 148 -13.10 4.88 14.03
N ARG A 149 -12.18 5.61 13.38
CA ARG A 149 -12.41 6.27 12.08
C ARG A 149 -11.68 5.61 10.91
N GLY A 150 -11.07 4.44 11.13
CA GLY A 150 -10.21 3.78 10.16
C GLY A 150 -8.88 4.50 9.96
N CYS A 151 -8.11 4.06 8.97
CA CYS A 151 -6.87 4.70 8.58
C CYS A 151 -6.61 4.58 7.08
N THR A 152 -5.62 5.33 6.59
CA THR A 152 -5.10 5.20 5.23
C THR A 152 -3.63 4.87 5.29
N ALA A 153 -3.29 3.63 4.96
CA ALA A 153 -1.89 3.25 4.75
C ALA A 153 -1.49 3.61 3.32
N THR A 154 -0.49 4.46 3.18
CA THR A 154 -0.01 4.94 1.88
C THR A 154 1.45 4.56 1.70
N PHE A 155 1.80 4.05 0.53
CA PHE A 155 3.19 3.96 0.11
C PHE A 155 3.40 4.52 -1.29
N VAL A 156 4.61 5.00 -1.52
CA VAL A 156 5.12 5.42 -2.83
C VAL A 156 6.35 4.60 -3.17
N ILE A 157 6.50 4.17 -4.41
CA ILE A 157 7.71 3.47 -4.90
C ILE A 157 8.13 4.00 -6.26
N LYS A 158 9.44 3.96 -6.52
CA LYS A 158 10.00 4.32 -7.82
C LYS A 158 9.85 3.14 -8.78
N LEU A 159 9.28 3.38 -9.95
CA LEU A 159 9.17 2.41 -11.04
C LEU A 159 9.72 3.00 -12.33
N GLY A 160 10.43 2.19 -13.11
CA GLY A 160 10.89 2.57 -14.44
C GLY A 160 9.73 2.62 -15.44
N VAL A 161 9.82 3.53 -16.40
CA VAL A 161 8.88 3.58 -17.53
C VAL A 161 9.12 2.37 -18.44
N CYS A 162 8.02 1.79 -18.92
CA CYS A 162 8.03 0.68 -19.86
C CYS A 162 7.73 1.26 -21.25
N ASP A 163 8.78 1.51 -22.04
CA ASP A 163 8.62 1.96 -23.42
C ASP A 163 8.14 0.78 -24.27
N ASN A 164 6.91 0.85 -24.76
CA ASN A 164 6.37 -0.18 -25.64
C ASN A 164 5.88 0.45 -26.96
N THR A 165 6.81 0.65 -27.89
CA THR A 165 6.50 0.81 -29.32
C THR A 165 6.82 -0.42 -30.16
N ASN A 166 7.39 -1.53 -29.64
CA ASN A 166 7.71 -2.66 -30.53
C ASN A 166 7.89 -4.07 -29.93
N THR A 167 7.15 -4.48 -28.88
CA THR A 167 7.25 -5.87 -28.38
C THR A 167 5.89 -6.56 -28.26
N TYR A 168 5.18 -6.65 -29.38
CA TYR A 168 4.07 -7.60 -29.58
C TYR A 168 4.54 -8.90 -30.28
N GLN A 169 5.78 -9.35 -30.04
CA GLN A 169 6.22 -10.68 -30.46
C GLN A 169 7.44 -11.17 -29.65
N GLN A 170 7.22 -11.61 -28.40
CA GLN A 170 7.78 -12.85 -27.81
C GLN A 170 7.46 -12.93 -26.30
N GLN A 171 6.54 -13.86 -25.97
CA GLN A 171 6.44 -14.59 -24.69
C GLN A 171 6.59 -13.83 -23.35
N LEU A 172 5.52 -13.16 -22.92
CA LEU A 172 4.71 -13.54 -21.74
C LEU A 172 3.60 -12.48 -21.63
N ILE A 173 2.38 -12.87 -21.98
CA ILE A 173 1.20 -12.04 -21.75
C ILE A 173 0.96 -12.03 -20.23
N MET A 174 1.48 -11.03 -19.53
CA MET A 174 0.92 -10.59 -18.24
C MET A 174 -0.11 -9.51 -18.55
N LYS A 175 -1.36 -9.93 -18.72
CA LYS A 175 -2.50 -9.03 -18.53
C LYS A 175 -2.69 -8.84 -17.04
N CYS A 176 -2.21 -7.72 -16.51
CA CYS A 176 -2.76 -7.18 -15.27
C CYS A 176 -3.99 -6.36 -15.65
N ILE A 177 -5.18 -6.97 -15.48
CA ILE A 177 -6.42 -6.48 -14.86
C ILE A 177 -7.36 -7.69 -14.77
#